data_AF-A0A2P6SF76-F1
#
_entry.id   AF-A0A2P6SF76-F1
#
_cell.length_a   1.000
_cell.length_b   1.000
_cell.length_c   1.000
_cell.angle_alpha   90.00
_cell.angle_beta   90.00
_cell.angle_gamma   90.00
#
_symmetry.space_group_name_H-M   'P 1'
#
loop_
_entity.id
_entity.type
_entity.pdbx_description
1 polymer ?
#
loop_
_entity_poly.entity_id
_entity_poly.type
_entity_poly.pdbx_seq_one_letter_code
_entity_poly.pdbx_strand_id
1 'polypeptide(L)'
;MQHPHNSYAIPSSLWSWIWKLQTIPRVKNFLWRACHGILPTKSNLFRRHIASSAECQLCLHPNETTEHALLTCPWIVSAWFAHLLSYKVTLQAITSFESWLFNISQMDTPTDFVTHVVFFLWRIWKHRCDCFFHKLSPDPIKIALSAFKAATEFLAAHSLTSLDSDFGCHTIPNTIPVKWSPPSVNAILINTDASWQKDTLMCGVAALARNWKGSLIAGKMAKMRAPSPLAAEALAVREAILLANSFPHMDIIISLDSQTLINSISHNLLASN
;
A
#
# COMPACT_ATOMS: atom_id res chain seq x y z
N MET A 1 29.59 -22.28 -4.08
CA MET A 1 28.87 -22.73 -5.28
C MET A 1 28.25 -21.50 -5.94
N GLN A 2 28.66 -21.22 -7.17
CA GLN A 2 28.22 -20.06 -7.96
C GLN A 2 26.76 -20.27 -8.41
N HIS A 3 25.87 -19.34 -8.07
CA HIS A 3 24.58 -19.22 -8.76
C HIS A 3 24.80 -18.39 -10.04
N PRO A 4 24.21 -18.80 -11.18
CA PRO A 4 24.34 -18.04 -12.40
C PRO A 4 23.66 -16.68 -12.21
N HIS A 5 24.38 -15.61 -12.52
CA HIS A 5 23.78 -14.31 -12.78
C HIS A 5 22.86 -14.48 -13.99
N ASN A 6 21.57 -14.74 -13.74
CA ASN A 6 20.61 -14.84 -14.81
C ASN A 6 20.37 -13.43 -15.35
N SER A 7 20.89 -13.16 -16.54
CA SER A 7 20.56 -12.04 -17.42
C SER A 7 19.10 -12.13 -17.93
N TYR A 8 18.18 -12.60 -17.10
CA TYR A 8 16.78 -12.73 -17.42
C TYR A 8 16.09 -11.40 -17.12
N ALA A 9 15.85 -10.62 -18.18
CA ALA A 9 15.04 -9.42 -18.09
C ALA A 9 13.56 -9.83 -18.05
N ILE A 10 12.85 -9.34 -17.05
CA ILE A 10 11.41 -9.56 -16.93
C ILE A 10 10.72 -8.91 -18.15
N PRO A 11 9.82 -9.63 -18.87
CA PRO A 11 9.20 -9.12 -20.09
C PRO A 11 8.49 -7.77 -19.89
N SER A 12 8.69 -6.82 -20.80
CA SER A 12 8.03 -5.51 -20.76
C SER A 12 6.51 -5.60 -20.86
N SER A 13 6.00 -6.65 -21.53
CA SER A 13 4.57 -6.98 -21.61
C SER A 13 3.97 -7.26 -20.23
N LEU A 14 4.71 -7.92 -19.32
CA LEU A 14 4.25 -8.16 -17.96
C LEU A 14 4.05 -6.84 -17.20
N TRP A 15 4.95 -5.87 -17.40
CA TRP A 15 4.81 -4.54 -16.78
C TRP A 15 3.60 -3.79 -17.29
N SER A 16 3.41 -3.77 -18.61
CA SER A 16 2.21 -3.19 -19.22
C SER A 16 0.94 -3.82 -18.64
N TRP A 17 0.93 -5.15 -18.47
CA TRP A 17 -0.18 -5.87 -17.88
C TRP A 17 -0.43 -5.50 -16.41
N ILE A 18 0.60 -5.56 -15.54
CA ILE A 18 0.48 -5.22 -14.10
C ILE A 18 -0.08 -3.81 -13.92
N TRP A 19 0.40 -2.84 -14.70
CA TRP A 19 -0.05 -1.45 -14.56
C TRP A 19 -1.46 -1.22 -15.11
N LYS A 20 -1.93 -2.05 -16.06
CA LYS A 20 -3.30 -2.04 -16.58
C LYS A 20 -4.33 -2.77 -15.72
N LEU A 21 -3.90 -3.60 -14.76
CA LEU A 21 -4.81 -4.31 -13.86
C LEU A 21 -5.81 -3.34 -13.20
N GLN A 22 -7.08 -3.70 -13.17
CA GLN A 22 -8.08 -3.00 -12.38
C GLN A 22 -7.97 -3.47 -10.93
N THR A 23 -7.08 -2.84 -10.17
CA THR A 23 -6.83 -3.13 -8.75
C THR A 23 -6.25 -1.91 -8.06
N ILE A 24 -6.21 -1.93 -6.73
CA ILE A 24 -5.67 -0.83 -5.95
C ILE A 24 -4.15 -0.63 -6.20
N PRO A 25 -3.64 0.62 -6.19
CA PRO A 25 -2.23 0.91 -6.47
C PRO A 25 -1.24 0.14 -5.60
N ARG A 26 -1.61 -0.15 -4.35
CA ARG A 26 -0.78 -0.94 -3.42
C ARG A 26 -0.59 -2.38 -3.87
N VAL A 27 -1.59 -3.00 -4.50
CA VAL A 27 -1.49 -4.36 -5.07
C VAL A 27 -0.55 -4.34 -6.28
N LYS A 28 -0.67 -3.35 -7.17
CA LYS A 28 0.25 -3.18 -8.32
C LYS A 28 1.71 -3.05 -7.87
N ASN A 29 1.95 -2.18 -6.89
CA ASN A 29 3.30 -2.00 -6.32
C ASN A 29 3.81 -3.29 -5.67
N PHE A 30 2.95 -4.00 -4.93
CA PHE A 30 3.30 -5.30 -4.34
C PHE A 30 3.71 -6.32 -5.41
N LEU A 31 2.94 -6.49 -6.49
CA LEU A 31 3.27 -7.41 -7.59
C LEU A 31 4.60 -7.01 -8.25
N TRP A 32 4.81 -5.72 -8.51
CA TRP A 32 6.07 -5.22 -9.05
C TRP A 32 7.26 -5.60 -8.15
N ARG A 33 7.16 -5.39 -6.83
CA ARG A 33 8.20 -5.77 -5.86
C ARG A 33 8.41 -7.29 -5.80
N ALA A 34 7.33 -8.06 -5.95
CA ALA A 34 7.38 -9.51 -5.97
C ALA A 34 8.13 -10.02 -7.21
N CYS A 35 7.80 -9.52 -8.40
CA CYS A 35 8.49 -9.86 -9.65
C CYS A 35 9.97 -9.49 -9.64
N HIS A 36 10.33 -8.35 -9.02
CA HIS A 36 11.74 -7.99 -8.85
C HIS A 36 12.46 -8.79 -7.76
N GLY A 37 11.77 -9.68 -7.04
CA GLY A 37 12.37 -10.46 -5.96
C GLY A 37 12.90 -9.57 -4.81
N ILE A 38 12.27 -8.41 -4.56
CA ILE A 38 12.70 -7.44 -3.52
C ILE A 38 11.74 -7.36 -2.34
N LEU A 39 10.76 -8.26 -2.26
CA LEU A 39 9.98 -8.44 -1.03
C LEU A 39 10.92 -8.82 0.13
N PRO A 40 10.67 -8.37 1.36
CA PRO A 40 11.48 -8.71 2.53
C PRO A 40 11.17 -10.14 3.02
N THR A 41 11.31 -11.13 2.15
CA THR A 41 11.25 -12.55 2.53
C THR A 41 12.46 -12.92 3.39
N LYS A 42 12.40 -14.02 4.14
CA LYS A 42 13.53 -14.45 4.97
C LYS A 42 14.81 -14.66 4.16
N SER A 43 14.74 -15.24 2.96
CA SER A 43 15.93 -15.36 2.09
C SER A 43 16.54 -14.00 1.72
N ASN A 44 15.72 -12.99 1.44
CA ASN A 44 16.21 -11.65 1.11
C ASN A 44 16.75 -10.89 2.33
N LEU A 45 16.12 -11.04 3.48
CA LEU A 45 16.58 -10.45 4.73
C LEU A 45 17.89 -11.08 5.19
N PHE A 46 18.03 -12.40 5.07
CA PHE A 46 19.26 -13.13 5.38
C PHE A 46 20.41 -12.69 4.45
N ARG A 47 20.15 -12.60 3.14
CA ARG A 47 21.13 -12.10 2.15
C ARG A 47 21.62 -10.69 2.46
N ARG A 48 20.78 -9.85 3.07
CA ARG A 48 21.12 -8.48 3.48
C ARG A 48 21.68 -8.38 4.91
N HIS A 49 21.95 -9.51 5.56
CA HIS A 49 22.42 -9.58 6.95
C HIS A 49 21.46 -8.92 7.96
N ILE A 50 20.16 -8.87 7.66
CA ILE A 50 19.11 -8.34 8.55
C ILE A 50 18.48 -9.46 9.39
N ALA A 51 18.39 -10.67 8.85
CA ALA A 51 17.87 -11.85 9.54
C ALA A 51 18.99 -12.87 9.79
N SER A 52 18.87 -13.64 10.88
CA SER A 52 19.80 -14.71 11.24
C SER A 52 19.63 -16.01 10.43
N SER A 53 18.49 -16.18 9.77
CA SER A 53 18.18 -17.37 8.96
C SER A 53 17.26 -17.00 7.78
N ALA A 54 17.43 -17.73 6.67
CA ALA A 54 16.58 -17.68 5.47
C ALA A 54 15.32 -18.56 5.58
N GLU A 55 15.17 -19.30 6.68
CA GLU A 55 14.13 -20.31 6.87
C GLU A 55 12.72 -19.71 6.96
N CYS A 56 11.78 -20.36 6.28
CA CYS A 56 10.36 -20.05 6.31
C CYS A 56 9.76 -20.36 7.68
N GLN A 57 9.20 -19.37 8.36
CA GLN A 57 8.66 -19.57 9.72
C GLN A 57 7.36 -20.37 9.76
N LEU A 58 6.73 -20.63 8.61
CA LEU A 58 5.46 -21.36 8.56
C LEU A 58 5.64 -22.86 8.36
N CYS A 59 6.64 -23.27 7.57
CA CYS A 59 6.85 -24.68 7.21
C CYS A 59 8.29 -25.15 7.40
N LEU A 60 9.16 -24.30 7.96
CA LEU A 60 10.57 -24.58 8.25
C LEU A 60 11.41 -24.95 7.01
N HIS A 61 10.95 -24.54 5.82
CA HIS A 61 11.73 -24.71 4.60
C HIS A 61 12.97 -23.81 4.66
N PRO A 62 14.19 -24.30 4.34
CA PRO A 62 15.45 -23.58 4.57
C PRO A 62 15.56 -22.26 3.79
N ASN A 63 14.80 -22.11 2.70
CA ASN A 63 14.79 -20.92 1.87
C ASN A 63 13.37 -20.41 1.65
N GLU A 64 13.00 -19.30 2.28
CA GLU A 64 11.79 -18.56 1.99
C GLU A 64 12.04 -17.55 0.86
N THR A 65 11.96 -18.02 -0.38
CA THR A 65 11.96 -17.14 -1.57
C THR A 65 10.58 -16.51 -1.79
N THR A 66 10.45 -15.61 -2.78
CA THR A 66 9.16 -15.01 -3.15
C THR A 66 8.16 -16.08 -3.60
N GLU A 67 8.60 -17.01 -4.45
CA GLU A 67 7.82 -18.15 -4.95
C GLU A 67 7.36 -19.03 -3.80
N HIS A 68 8.27 -19.32 -2.87
CA HIS A 68 7.93 -20.10 -1.70
C HIS A 68 6.91 -19.38 -0.83
N ALA A 69 7.13 -18.11 -0.53
CA ALA A 69 6.26 -17.32 0.33
C ALA A 69 4.84 -17.16 -0.25
N LEU A 70 4.69 -17.08 -1.58
CA LEU A 70 3.41 -16.75 -2.22
C LEU A 70 2.71 -17.95 -2.89
N LEU A 71 3.44 -19.00 -3.27
CA LEU A 71 2.90 -20.08 -4.11
C LEU A 71 3.18 -21.48 -3.55
N THR A 72 4.43 -21.80 -3.17
CA THR A 72 4.84 -23.20 -2.95
C THR A 72 4.93 -23.63 -1.48
N CYS A 73 4.86 -22.70 -0.53
CA CYS A 73 4.80 -23.05 0.89
C CYS A 73 3.58 -23.96 1.15
N PRO A 74 3.72 -25.15 1.79
CA PRO A 74 2.62 -26.10 1.98
C PRO A 74 1.38 -25.48 2.61
N TRP A 75 1.60 -24.58 3.55
CA TRP A 75 0.55 -23.83 4.23
C TRP A 75 -0.22 -22.87 3.28
N ILE A 76 0.50 -22.27 2.34
CA ILE A 76 -0.07 -21.42 1.29
C ILE A 76 -0.77 -22.23 0.21
N VAL A 77 -0.26 -23.42 -0.12
CA VAL A 77 -0.93 -24.36 -1.02
C VAL A 77 -2.31 -24.74 -0.47
N SER A 78 -2.42 -24.97 0.84
CA SER A 78 -3.73 -25.18 1.49
C SER A 78 -4.65 -23.96 1.36
N ALA A 79 -4.11 -22.74 1.42
CA ALA A 79 -4.89 -21.52 1.22
C ALA A 79 -5.39 -21.40 -0.23
N TRP A 80 -4.54 -21.69 -1.22
CA TRP A 80 -4.91 -21.72 -2.64
C TRP A 80 -6.02 -22.75 -2.90
N PHE A 81 -5.93 -23.92 -2.28
CA PHE A 81 -6.97 -24.95 -2.35
C PHE A 81 -8.29 -24.50 -1.71
N ALA A 82 -8.23 -23.79 -0.58
CA ALA A 82 -9.41 -23.25 0.10
C ALA A 82 -10.03 -22.04 -0.62
N HIS A 83 -9.34 -21.44 -1.59
CA HIS A 83 -9.84 -20.26 -2.28
C HIS A 83 -10.98 -20.60 -3.24
N LEU A 84 -12.05 -19.80 -3.20
CA LEU A 84 -13.31 -20.01 -3.94
C LEU A 84 -13.17 -19.98 -5.48
N LEU A 85 -12.01 -19.60 -6.00
CA LEU A 85 -11.72 -19.65 -7.44
C LEU A 85 -11.42 -21.07 -7.95
N SER A 86 -11.21 -22.04 -7.06
CA SER A 86 -10.79 -23.41 -7.42
C SER A 86 -9.54 -23.49 -8.31
N TYR A 87 -8.71 -22.43 -8.31
CA TYR A 87 -7.49 -22.38 -9.11
C TYR A 87 -6.43 -23.29 -8.50
N LYS A 88 -6.02 -24.30 -9.27
CA LYS A 88 -4.94 -25.20 -8.88
C LYS A 88 -3.61 -24.66 -9.35
N VAL A 89 -2.79 -24.22 -8.41
CA VAL A 89 -1.41 -23.85 -8.69
C VAL A 89 -0.63 -25.11 -9.06
N THR A 90 -0.15 -25.21 -10.29
CA THR A 90 0.71 -26.31 -10.74
C THR A 90 2.12 -26.12 -10.20
N LEU A 91 2.38 -26.63 -8.99
CA LEU A 91 3.65 -26.43 -8.26
C LEU A 91 4.90 -26.80 -9.06
N GLN A 92 4.84 -27.88 -9.83
CA GLN A 92 5.97 -28.41 -10.61
C GLN A 92 6.38 -27.48 -11.78
N ALA A 93 5.51 -26.57 -12.20
CA ALA A 93 5.77 -25.63 -13.28
C ALA A 93 6.35 -24.28 -12.78
N ILE A 94 6.46 -24.08 -11.46
CA ILE A 94 6.93 -22.82 -10.89
C ILE A 94 8.45 -22.80 -10.85
N THR A 95 9.04 -22.03 -11.76
CA THR A 95 10.47 -21.71 -11.77
C THR A 95 10.76 -20.42 -11.00
N SER A 96 9.94 -19.40 -11.20
CA SER A 96 10.04 -18.09 -10.57
C SER A 96 8.67 -17.40 -10.49
N PHE A 97 8.53 -16.42 -9.60
CA PHE A 97 7.24 -15.76 -9.36
C PHE A 97 6.80 -14.96 -10.57
N GLU A 98 7.72 -14.24 -11.21
CA GLU A 98 7.43 -13.47 -12.41
C GLU A 98 7.07 -14.36 -13.61
N SER A 99 7.70 -15.53 -13.76
CA SER A 99 7.33 -16.48 -14.82
C SER A 99 5.92 -17.04 -14.59
N TRP A 100 5.59 -17.39 -13.34
CA TRP A 100 4.24 -17.83 -12.99
C TRP A 100 3.19 -16.72 -13.22
N LEU A 101 3.48 -15.48 -12.79
CA LEU A 101 2.56 -14.36 -12.99
C LEU A 101 2.41 -14.01 -14.48
N PHE A 102 3.48 -14.13 -15.27
CA PHE A 102 3.41 -13.99 -16.71
C PHE A 102 2.46 -15.02 -17.33
N ASN A 103 2.52 -16.28 -16.92
CA ASN A 103 1.60 -17.30 -17.42
C ASN A 103 0.13 -16.94 -17.09
N ILE A 104 -0.15 -16.45 -15.88
CA ILE A 104 -1.49 -15.93 -15.53
C ILE A 104 -1.91 -14.80 -16.47
N SER A 105 -1.00 -13.88 -16.80
CA SER A 105 -1.30 -12.75 -17.70
C SER A 105 -1.66 -13.16 -19.13
N GLN A 106 -1.25 -14.37 -19.55
CA GLN A 106 -1.52 -14.92 -20.88
C GLN A 106 -2.78 -15.81 -20.91
N MET A 107 -3.39 -16.11 -19.75
CA MET A 107 -4.60 -16.93 -19.71
C MET A 107 -5.80 -16.12 -20.21
N ASP A 108 -6.59 -16.74 -21.09
CA ASP A 108 -7.90 -16.20 -21.48
C ASP A 108 -8.90 -16.43 -20.34
N THR A 109 -8.94 -15.47 -19.41
CA THR A 109 -9.76 -15.54 -18.20
C THR A 109 -10.48 -14.22 -17.95
N PRO A 110 -11.65 -14.22 -17.29
CA PRO A 110 -12.34 -13.00 -16.93
C PRO A 110 -11.48 -12.07 -16.07
N THR A 111 -11.62 -10.76 -16.24
CA THR A 111 -10.92 -9.73 -15.43
C THR A 111 -11.14 -9.93 -13.92
N ASP A 112 -12.32 -10.38 -13.52
CA ASP A 112 -12.67 -10.67 -12.13
C ASP A 112 -11.81 -11.79 -11.55
N PHE A 113 -11.53 -12.83 -12.35
CA PHE A 113 -10.65 -13.93 -11.94
C PHE A 113 -9.25 -13.40 -11.62
N VAL A 114 -8.68 -12.59 -12.52
CA VAL A 114 -7.37 -11.96 -12.31
C VAL A 114 -7.38 -11.08 -11.06
N THR A 115 -8.44 -10.31 -10.85
CA THR A 115 -8.61 -9.46 -9.67
C THR A 115 -8.57 -10.29 -8.39
N HIS A 116 -9.33 -11.38 -8.32
CA HIS A 116 -9.29 -12.29 -7.18
C HIS A 116 -7.90 -12.89 -6.96
N VAL A 117 -7.21 -13.32 -8.02
CA VAL A 117 -5.83 -13.86 -7.93
C VAL A 117 -4.86 -12.85 -7.32
N VAL A 118 -4.86 -11.59 -7.80
CA VAL A 118 -3.90 -10.59 -7.33
C VAL A 118 -4.20 -10.11 -5.91
N PHE A 119 -5.48 -10.01 -5.53
CA PHE A 119 -5.88 -9.74 -4.15
C PHE A 119 -5.50 -10.90 -3.22
N PHE A 120 -5.62 -12.14 -3.68
CA PHE A 120 -5.22 -13.30 -2.90
C PHE A 120 -3.73 -13.33 -2.61
N LEU A 121 -2.88 -13.11 -3.63
CA LEU A 121 -1.43 -12.96 -3.45
C LEU A 121 -1.08 -11.86 -2.44
N TRP A 122 -1.76 -10.71 -2.53
CA TRP A 122 -1.55 -9.60 -1.61
C TRP A 122 -1.97 -9.94 -0.18
N ARG A 123 -3.10 -10.62 0.01
CA ARG A 123 -3.57 -11.08 1.33
C ARG A 123 -2.66 -12.16 1.92
N ILE A 124 -2.15 -13.08 1.11
CA ILE A 124 -1.12 -14.05 1.52
C ILE A 124 0.06 -13.30 2.12
N TRP A 125 0.61 -12.34 1.38
CA TRP A 125 1.75 -11.55 1.85
C TRP A 125 1.46 -10.81 3.15
N LYS A 126 0.30 -10.14 3.23
CA LYS A 126 -0.13 -9.42 4.43
C LYS A 126 -0.24 -10.33 5.65
N HIS A 127 -0.91 -11.47 5.52
CA HIS A 127 -1.07 -12.43 6.61
C HIS A 127 0.26 -13.00 7.07
N ARG A 128 1.21 -13.25 6.16
CA ARG A 128 2.57 -13.66 6.52
C ARG A 128 3.29 -12.59 7.34
N CYS A 129 3.20 -11.32 6.92
CA CYS A 129 3.73 -10.21 7.72
C CYS A 129 3.09 -10.19 9.11
N ASP A 130 1.78 -10.39 9.23
CA ASP A 130 1.10 -10.39 10.52
C ASP A 130 1.50 -11.58 11.40
N CYS A 131 1.71 -12.78 10.84
CA CYS A 131 2.28 -13.91 11.58
C CYS A 131 3.68 -13.58 12.13
N PHE A 132 4.50 -12.87 11.35
CA PHE A 132 5.84 -12.49 11.77
C PHE A 132 5.85 -11.42 12.86
N PHE A 133 5.14 -10.31 12.64
CA PHE A 133 5.15 -9.11 13.49
C PHE A 133 4.20 -9.21 14.68
N HIS A 134 3.03 -9.82 14.51
CA HIS A 134 1.98 -9.90 15.52
C HIS A 134 1.82 -11.30 16.14
N LYS A 135 2.70 -12.25 15.76
CA LYS A 135 2.68 -13.64 16.27
C LYS A 135 1.33 -14.34 16.12
N LEU A 136 0.58 -13.97 15.09
CA LEU A 136 -0.69 -14.63 14.76
C LEU A 136 -0.43 -16.06 14.30
N SER A 137 -1.34 -16.95 14.69
CA SER A 137 -1.36 -18.32 14.16
C SER A 137 -1.72 -18.29 12.67
N PRO A 138 -1.03 -19.08 11.83
CA PRO A 138 -1.39 -19.19 10.43
C PRO A 138 -2.79 -19.81 10.24
N ASP A 139 -3.75 -19.06 9.68
CA ASP A 139 -5.06 -19.57 9.22
C ASP A 139 -5.31 -19.44 7.68
N PRO A 140 -5.26 -20.55 6.89
CA PRO A 140 -5.39 -20.51 5.43
C PRO A 140 -6.78 -20.09 4.97
N ILE A 141 -7.80 -20.49 5.72
CA ILE A 141 -9.21 -20.23 5.42
C ILE A 141 -9.47 -18.74 5.60
N LYS A 142 -8.95 -18.15 6.68
CA LYS A 142 -9.04 -16.71 6.91
C LYS A 142 -8.40 -15.89 5.80
N ILE A 143 -7.25 -16.30 5.26
CA ILE A 143 -6.66 -15.62 4.09
C ILE A 143 -7.60 -15.69 2.90
N ALA A 144 -8.09 -16.90 2.57
CA ALA A 144 -8.95 -17.12 1.42
C ALA A 144 -10.23 -16.27 1.50
N LEU A 145 -10.92 -16.28 2.64
CA LEU A 145 -12.12 -15.48 2.87
C LEU A 145 -11.81 -13.97 2.84
N SER A 146 -10.71 -13.54 3.47
CA SER A 146 -10.31 -12.12 3.48
C SER A 146 -9.94 -11.59 2.10
N ALA A 147 -9.37 -12.44 1.24
CA ALA A 147 -9.03 -12.10 -0.13
C ALA A 147 -10.26 -12.06 -1.02
N PHE A 148 -11.13 -13.06 -0.92
CA PHE A 148 -12.39 -13.09 -1.65
C PHE A 148 -13.20 -11.84 -1.33
N LYS A 149 -13.42 -11.56 -0.03
CA LYS A 149 -14.13 -10.35 0.42
C LYS A 149 -13.52 -9.08 -0.15
N ALA A 150 -12.19 -8.92 -0.07
CA ALA A 150 -11.52 -7.72 -0.55
C ALA A 150 -11.64 -7.53 -2.07
N ALA A 151 -11.52 -8.61 -2.84
CA ALA A 151 -11.69 -8.58 -4.28
C ALA A 151 -13.15 -8.28 -4.66
N THR A 152 -14.13 -8.90 -4.00
CA THR A 152 -15.56 -8.64 -4.23
C THR A 152 -15.94 -7.20 -3.90
N GLU A 153 -15.49 -6.68 -2.76
CA GLU A 153 -15.70 -5.27 -2.37
C GLU A 153 -15.12 -4.32 -3.42
N PHE A 154 -13.91 -4.61 -3.92
CA PHE A 154 -13.28 -3.82 -4.96
C PHE A 154 -14.07 -3.86 -6.27
N LEU A 155 -14.45 -5.05 -6.74
CA LEU A 155 -15.21 -5.22 -7.98
C LEU A 155 -16.58 -4.53 -7.89
N ALA A 156 -17.29 -4.68 -6.77
CA ALA A 156 -18.59 -4.03 -6.54
C ALA A 156 -18.47 -2.49 -6.59
N ALA A 157 -17.46 -1.93 -5.93
CA ALA A 157 -17.22 -0.48 -5.95
C ALA A 157 -16.86 0.01 -7.37
N HIS A 158 -16.09 -0.78 -8.12
CA HIS A 158 -15.72 -0.43 -9.49
C HIS A 158 -16.92 -0.45 -10.43
N SER A 159 -17.79 -1.45 -10.32
CA SER A 159 -19.03 -1.57 -11.11
C SER A 159 -19.98 -0.39 -10.91
N LEU A 160 -20.13 0.10 -9.66
CA LEU A 160 -20.93 1.31 -9.37
C LEU A 160 -20.37 2.55 -10.08
N THR A 161 -19.04 2.70 -10.11
CA THR A 161 -18.39 3.87 -10.73
C THR A 161 -18.59 3.89 -12.26
N SER A 162 -18.73 2.72 -12.88
CA SER A 162 -19.00 2.55 -14.31
C SER A 162 -20.48 2.68 -14.71
N LEU A 163 -21.42 2.73 -13.76
CA LEU A 163 -22.84 2.98 -14.03
C LEU A 163 -23.18 4.47 -13.95
N ASP A 164 -22.39 5.26 -13.21
CA ASP A 164 -22.52 6.72 -13.14
C ASP A 164 -22.01 7.45 -14.39
N SER A 165 -21.45 6.75 -15.38
CA SER A 165 -21.00 7.37 -16.64
C SER A 165 -22.12 7.62 -17.67
N ASP A 166 -23.34 7.12 -17.46
CA ASP A 166 -24.48 7.29 -18.39
C ASP A 166 -25.49 8.36 -17.95
N PHE A 167 -25.39 8.91 -16.74
CA PHE A 167 -26.11 10.12 -16.38
C PHE A 167 -25.21 11.32 -16.60
N GLY A 168 -25.54 12.13 -17.61
CA GLY A 168 -24.87 13.38 -17.93
C GLY A 168 -24.77 14.30 -16.71
N CYS A 169 -23.70 14.15 -15.94
CA CYS A 169 -23.31 15.07 -14.91
C CYS A 169 -22.47 16.14 -15.60
N HIS A 170 -22.90 17.38 -15.45
CA HIS A 170 -22.19 18.58 -15.86
C HIS A 170 -20.68 18.38 -15.80
N THR A 171 -20.02 18.64 -16.92
CA THR A 171 -18.57 18.74 -17.04
C THR A 171 -18.01 19.52 -15.87
N ILE A 172 -17.52 18.80 -14.85
CA ILE A 172 -16.58 19.36 -13.89
C ILE A 172 -15.39 19.73 -14.77
N PRO A 173 -15.03 21.02 -14.91
CA PRO A 173 -13.88 21.39 -15.71
C PRO A 173 -12.70 20.61 -15.17
N ASN A 174 -12.03 19.86 -16.07
CA ASN A 174 -10.80 19.11 -15.84
C ASN A 174 -10.16 19.46 -14.50
N THR A 175 -10.36 18.63 -13.48
CA THR A 175 -9.50 18.69 -12.31
C THR A 175 -8.11 18.32 -12.82
N ILE A 176 -7.36 19.36 -13.18
CA ILE A 176 -5.95 19.29 -13.46
C ILE A 176 -5.39 18.46 -12.29
N PRO A 177 -4.77 17.30 -12.53
CA PRO A 177 -4.20 16.53 -11.45
C PRO A 177 -3.25 17.48 -10.72
N VAL A 178 -3.56 17.79 -9.45
CA VAL A 178 -2.78 18.69 -8.62
C VAL A 178 -1.45 17.99 -8.38
N LYS A 179 -0.54 18.16 -9.34
CA LYS A 179 0.82 17.67 -9.24
C LYS A 179 1.46 18.52 -8.17
N TRP A 180 1.88 17.87 -7.09
CA TRP A 180 2.60 18.52 -6.01
C TRP A 180 3.70 19.42 -6.60
N SER A 181 3.69 20.68 -6.22
CA SER A 181 4.70 21.67 -6.58
C SER A 181 5.34 22.21 -5.31
N PRO A 182 6.65 22.49 -5.31
CA PRO A 182 7.24 23.19 -4.18
C PRO A 182 6.61 24.59 -4.03
N PRO A 183 6.65 25.17 -2.82
CA PRO A 183 6.14 26.51 -2.58
C PRO A 183 6.98 27.57 -3.31
N SER A 184 6.46 28.79 -3.39
CA SER A 184 7.21 29.94 -3.93
C SER A 184 8.46 30.26 -3.10
N VAL A 185 9.36 31.04 -3.67
CA VAL A 185 10.51 31.60 -2.94
C VAL A 185 10.01 32.38 -1.71
N ASN A 186 10.72 32.26 -0.60
CA ASN A 186 10.36 32.79 0.73
C ASN A 186 9.12 32.17 1.40
N ALA A 187 8.58 31.07 0.85
CA ALA A 187 7.52 30.31 1.49
C ALA A 187 8.00 28.92 1.95
N ILE A 188 7.45 28.47 3.07
CA ILE A 188 7.60 27.11 3.61
C ILE A 188 6.25 26.40 3.55
N LEU A 189 6.25 25.22 2.92
CA LEU A 189 5.09 24.33 2.91
C LEU A 189 5.23 23.31 4.04
N ILE A 190 4.31 23.32 4.99
CA ILE A 190 4.21 22.35 6.07
C ILE A 190 3.06 21.40 5.76
N ASN A 191 3.37 20.15 5.42
CA ASN A 191 2.36 19.10 5.27
C ASN A 191 2.12 18.43 6.62
N THR A 192 0.85 18.19 6.96
CA THR A 192 0.47 17.48 8.18
C THR A 192 -0.27 16.19 7.86
N ASP A 193 -0.14 15.20 8.75
CA ASP A 193 -0.88 13.95 8.69
C ASP A 193 -1.03 13.38 10.12
N ALA A 194 -2.11 12.65 10.37
CA ALA A 194 -2.33 11.95 11.61
C ALA A 194 -2.78 10.49 11.39
N SER A 195 -2.20 9.59 12.17
CA SER A 195 -2.70 8.23 12.35
C SER A 195 -3.44 8.13 13.66
N TRP A 196 -4.57 7.42 13.69
CA TRP A 196 -5.37 7.24 14.92
C TRP A 196 -5.87 5.82 15.07
N GLN A 197 -5.85 5.31 16.31
CA GLN A 197 -6.34 3.99 16.66
C GLN A 197 -7.56 4.08 17.58
N LYS A 198 -8.69 3.52 17.14
CA LYS A 198 -9.98 3.57 17.85
C LYS A 198 -9.94 2.95 19.24
N ASP A 199 -9.31 1.79 19.38
CA ASP A 199 -9.37 1.01 20.63
C ASP A 199 -8.56 1.63 21.77
N THR A 200 -7.46 2.30 21.44
CA THR A 200 -6.52 2.87 22.42
C THR A 200 -6.63 4.38 22.54
N LEU A 201 -7.37 5.03 21.63
CA LEU A 201 -7.42 6.48 21.43
C LEU A 201 -6.05 7.13 21.20
N MET A 202 -5.03 6.32 20.89
CA MET A 202 -3.69 6.81 20.59
C MET A 202 -3.63 7.31 19.15
N CYS A 203 -2.91 8.40 18.96
CA CYS A 203 -2.56 8.90 17.65
C CYS A 203 -1.06 9.15 17.51
N GLY A 204 -0.56 9.02 16.28
CA GLY A 204 0.71 9.58 15.87
C GLY A 204 0.45 10.75 14.94
N VAL A 205 1.01 11.92 15.24
CA VAL A 205 0.90 13.11 14.40
C VAL A 205 2.25 13.44 13.80
N ALA A 206 2.24 14.01 12.59
CA ALA A 206 3.44 14.48 11.92
C ALA A 206 3.21 15.82 11.21
N ALA A 207 4.25 16.65 11.18
CA ALA A 207 4.34 17.88 10.40
C ALA A 207 5.70 17.93 9.69
N LEU A 208 5.72 18.15 8.38
CA LEU A 208 6.94 18.15 7.55
C LEU A 208 7.07 19.46 6.78
N ALA A 209 8.12 20.23 7.05
CA ALA A 209 8.38 21.52 6.42
C ALA A 209 9.32 21.40 5.22
N ARG A 210 8.91 21.93 4.06
CA ARG A 210 9.70 21.96 2.83
C ARG A 210 9.91 23.38 2.32
N ASN A 211 11.09 23.64 1.77
CA ASN A 211 11.43 24.92 1.13
C ASN A 211 11.00 24.96 -0.35
N TRP A 212 11.26 26.10 -1.02
CA TRP A 212 10.96 26.34 -2.44
C TRP A 212 11.68 25.41 -3.43
N LYS A 213 12.74 24.71 -3.02
CA LYS A 213 13.38 23.65 -3.82
C LYS A 213 12.71 22.29 -3.64
N GLY A 214 11.70 22.21 -2.78
CA GLY A 214 11.05 20.98 -2.35
C GLY A 214 11.85 20.14 -1.37
N SER A 215 12.97 20.65 -0.87
CA SER A 215 13.80 19.94 0.11
C SER A 215 13.14 19.98 1.49
N LEU A 216 13.16 18.84 2.19
CA LEU A 216 12.74 18.76 3.59
C LEU A 216 13.75 19.50 4.47
N ILE A 217 13.29 20.50 5.21
CA ILE A 217 14.15 21.36 6.05
C ILE A 217 13.89 21.19 7.55
N ALA A 218 12.69 20.74 7.93
CA ALA A 218 12.40 20.34 9.31
C ALA A 218 11.20 19.38 9.35
N GLY A 219 11.02 18.75 10.51
CA GLY A 219 9.85 17.95 10.78
C GLY A 219 9.59 17.84 12.28
N LYS A 220 8.33 17.58 12.63
CA LYS A 220 7.90 17.32 13.99
C LYS A 220 7.01 16.09 14.01
N MET A 221 7.20 15.24 15.01
CA MET A 221 6.39 14.04 15.21
C MET A 221 6.07 13.90 16.69
N ALA A 222 4.85 13.49 17.01
CA ALA A 222 4.46 13.25 18.40
C ALA A 222 3.48 12.08 18.48
N LYS A 223 3.56 11.33 19.58
CA LYS A 223 2.55 10.33 19.95
C LYS A 223 1.66 10.95 21.03
N MET A 224 0.37 11.01 20.78
CA MET A 224 -0.60 11.67 21.66
C MET A 224 -1.86 10.83 21.80
N ARG A 225 -2.84 11.37 22.55
CA ARG A 225 -4.19 10.83 22.59
C ARG A 225 -5.14 11.80 21.89
N ALA A 226 -6.06 11.25 21.11
CA ALA A 226 -7.12 12.01 20.47
C ALA A 226 -8.45 11.24 20.59
N PRO A 227 -9.57 11.92 20.88
CA PRO A 227 -10.87 11.27 20.99
C PRO A 227 -11.44 10.82 19.64
N SER A 228 -10.92 11.34 18.52
CA SER A 228 -11.40 11.03 17.18
C SER A 228 -10.28 11.21 16.14
N PRO A 229 -10.45 10.66 14.92
CA PRO A 229 -9.55 10.94 13.80
C PRO A 229 -9.44 12.44 13.52
N LEU A 230 -10.57 13.16 13.52
CA LEU A 230 -10.59 14.61 13.26
C LEU A 230 -9.81 15.39 14.32
N ALA A 231 -9.89 14.99 15.59
CA ALA A 231 -9.09 15.59 16.65
C ALA A 231 -7.60 15.26 16.49
N ALA A 232 -7.24 14.08 15.98
CA ALA A 232 -5.86 13.74 15.66
C ALA A 232 -5.30 14.63 14.54
N GLU A 233 -6.08 14.89 13.48
CA GLU A 233 -5.73 15.83 12.42
C GLU A 233 -5.54 17.27 12.95
N ALA A 234 -6.46 17.74 13.79
CA ALA A 234 -6.34 19.06 14.42
C ALA A 234 -5.08 19.19 15.30
N LEU A 235 -4.69 18.10 15.96
CA LEU A 235 -3.46 18.03 16.71
C LEU A 235 -2.21 18.04 15.81
N ALA A 236 -2.26 17.43 14.62
CA ALA A 236 -1.19 17.53 13.64
C ALA A 236 -1.01 18.97 13.13
N VAL A 237 -2.11 19.70 12.89
CA VAL A 237 -2.09 21.14 12.59
C VAL A 237 -1.44 21.93 13.71
N ARG A 238 -1.81 21.66 14.97
CA ARG A 238 -1.19 22.32 16.14
C ARG A 238 0.32 22.11 16.16
N GLU A 239 0.80 20.91 15.88
CA GLU A 239 2.24 20.63 15.80
C GLU A 239 2.92 21.34 14.62
N ALA A 240 2.24 21.49 13.48
CA ALA A 240 2.72 22.30 12.35
C ALA A 240 2.83 23.79 12.69
N ILE A 241 1.85 24.36 13.41
CA ILE A 241 1.91 25.76 13.86
C ILE A 241 3.10 25.96 14.83
N LEU A 242 3.31 25.01 15.74
CA LEU A 242 4.48 25.07 16.63
C LEU A 242 5.80 24.93 15.86
N LEU A 243 5.84 24.11 14.82
CA LEU A 243 7.01 23.97 13.94
C LEU A 243 7.26 25.27 13.15
N ALA A 244 6.21 25.96 12.71
CA ALA A 244 6.29 27.20 11.94
C ALA A 244 7.06 28.32 12.67
N ASN A 245 7.01 28.34 14.01
CA ASN A 245 7.79 29.30 14.82
C ASN A 245 9.32 29.19 14.62
N SER A 246 9.80 28.09 14.04
CA SER A 246 11.22 27.90 13.70
C SER A 246 11.64 28.64 12.43
N PHE A 247 10.69 29.23 11.68
CA PHE A 247 10.91 29.90 10.40
C PHE A 247 10.42 31.36 10.45
N PRO A 248 11.07 32.23 11.23
CA PRO A 248 10.71 33.64 11.26
C PRO A 248 10.94 34.27 9.87
N HIS A 249 10.07 35.21 9.50
CA HIS A 249 10.12 35.96 8.22
C HIS A 249 9.89 35.14 6.94
N MET A 250 9.32 33.95 7.05
CA MET A 250 8.88 33.14 5.91
C MET A 250 7.35 33.07 5.86
N ASP A 251 6.79 33.03 4.65
CA ASP A 251 5.37 32.76 4.45
C ASP A 251 5.09 31.28 4.73
N ILE A 252 4.18 30.98 5.64
CA ILE A 252 3.88 29.60 6.04
C ILE A 252 2.59 29.13 5.38
N ILE A 253 2.70 28.04 4.62
CA ILE A 253 1.57 27.35 4.00
C ILE A 253 1.40 26.02 4.73
N ILE A 254 0.26 25.81 5.38
CA ILE A 254 -0.07 24.51 5.99
C ILE A 254 -1.01 23.76 5.06
N SER A 255 -0.63 22.55 4.66
CA SER A 255 -1.40 21.71 3.74
C SER A 255 -1.93 20.48 4.47
N LEU A 256 -3.25 20.29 4.35
CA LEU A 256 -4.08 19.30 5.01
C LEU A 256 -4.74 18.40 3.97
N ASP A 257 -4.98 17.14 4.32
CA ASP A 257 -5.75 16.18 3.51
C ASP A 257 -7.18 15.96 4.05
N SER A 258 -7.48 16.46 5.25
CA SER A 258 -8.82 16.42 5.84
C SER A 258 -9.69 17.59 5.41
N GLN A 259 -10.54 17.37 4.39
CA GLN A 259 -11.50 18.38 3.91
C GLN A 259 -12.44 18.88 5.03
N THR A 260 -12.86 17.99 5.93
CA THR A 260 -13.71 18.35 7.07
C THR A 260 -13.02 19.34 8.00
N LEU A 261 -11.72 19.15 8.26
CA LEU A 261 -10.95 20.05 9.10
C LEU A 261 -10.71 21.39 8.42
N ILE A 262 -10.37 21.39 7.12
CA ILE A 262 -10.21 22.61 6.31
C ILE A 262 -11.49 23.45 6.40
N ASN A 263 -12.66 22.84 6.16
CA ASN A 263 -13.94 23.52 6.23
C ASN A 263 -14.23 24.08 7.63
N SER A 264 -13.88 23.33 8.68
CA SER A 264 -14.11 23.76 10.07
C SER A 264 -13.24 24.96 10.48
N ILE A 265 -12.00 25.02 9.97
CA ILE A 265 -11.08 26.13 10.25
C ILE A 265 -11.46 27.36 9.41
N SER A 266 -11.78 27.18 8.12
CA SER A 266 -12.11 28.27 7.22
C SER A 266 -13.43 28.97 7.57
N HIS A 267 -14.45 28.21 8.00
CA HIS A 267 -15.72 28.81 8.42
C HIS A 267 -15.59 29.65 9.70
N ASN A 268 -14.73 29.26 10.65
CA ASN A 268 -14.54 30.02 11.89
C ASN A 268 -13.71 31.29 11.70
N LEU A 269 -12.82 31.34 10.70
CA LEU A 269 -12.04 32.54 10.36
C LEU A 269 -12.87 33.60 9.61
N LEU A 270 -13.93 33.19 8.91
CA LEU A 270 -14.84 34.09 8.21
C LEU A 270 -16.00 34.59 9.10
N ALA A 271 -16.25 33.92 10.23
CA ALA A 271 -17.32 34.26 11.17
C ALA A 271 -16.88 35.28 12.25
N SER A 272 -15.61 35.68 12.28
CA SER A 272 -15.12 36.75 13.14
C SER A 272 -15.03 38.07 12.36
N ASN A 273 -16.18 38.76 12.23
CA ASN A 273 -16.29 40.19 11.91
C ASN A 273 -17.38 40.79 12.78
#